data_AF-A0A0U1DUE0-F1
#
_entry.id   AF-A0A0U1DUE0-F1
#
_cell.length_a   1.000
_cell.length_b   1.000
_cell.length_c   1.000
_cell.angle_alpha   90.00
_cell.angle_beta   90.00
_cell.angle_gamma   90.00
#
_symmetry.space_group_name_H-M   'P 1'
#
loop_
_entity.id
_entity.type
_entity.pdbx_description
1 polymer ?
#
loop_
_entity_poly.entity_id
_entity_poly.type
_entity_poly.pdbx_seq_one_letter_code
_entity_poly.pdbx_strand_id
1 'polypeptide(L)' 'MIPEPEPEPAPEPPSSPEEEEAEMLAEASQTEAGPRRDPEEVALELLQNELGARKIEG' A
#
# COMPACT_ATOMS: atom_id res chain seq x y z
N MET A 1 22.79 -37.67 -30.04
CA MET A 1 23.13 -37.16 -28.69
C MET A 1 22.02 -36.20 -28.34
N ILE A 2 21.18 -36.54 -27.36
CA ILE A 2 20.10 -35.65 -26.89
C ILE A 2 20.77 -34.64 -25.93
N PRO A 3 20.53 -33.32 -26.06
CA PRO A 3 21.07 -32.36 -25.10
C PRO A 3 20.48 -32.63 -23.72
N GLU A 4 21.34 -32.68 -22.71
CA GLU A 4 20.94 -32.84 -21.32
C GLU A 4 20.14 -31.61 -20.88
N PRO A 5 19.01 -31.77 -20.18
CA PRO A 5 18.22 -30.64 -19.71
C PRO A 5 19.05 -29.79 -18.75
N GLU A 6 18.98 -28.46 -18.90
CA GLU A 6 19.59 -27.55 -17.93
C GLU A 6 18.98 -27.78 -16.55
N PRO A 7 19.81 -27.76 -15.47
CA PRO A 7 19.31 -27.97 -14.13
C PRO A 7 18.29 -26.89 -13.77
N GLU A 8 17.13 -27.31 -13.27
CA GLU A 8 16.12 -26.39 -12.76
C GLU A 8 16.71 -25.57 -11.59
N PRO A 9 16.45 -24.25 -11.53
CA PRO A 9 16.91 -23.43 -10.43
C PRO A 9 16.30 -23.94 -9.13
N ALA A 10 17.14 -24.04 -8.09
CA ALA A 10 16.70 -24.42 -6.76
C ALA A 10 15.67 -23.40 -6.22
N PRO A 11 14.70 -23.84 -5.39
CA PRO A 11 13.74 -22.94 -4.78
C PRO A 11 14.45 -21.88 -3.95
N GLU A 12 13.98 -20.65 -4.02
CA GLU A 12 14.50 -19.56 -3.20
C GLU A 12 14.30 -19.86 -1.71
N PRO A 13 15.27 -19.48 -0.86
CA PRO A 13 15.12 -19.62 0.57
C PRO A 13 13.97 -18.74 1.08
N PRO A 14 13.35 -19.09 2.22
CA PRO A 14 12.34 -18.22 2.83
C PRO A 14 12.97 -16.87 3.21
N SER A 15 12.21 -15.79 3.04
CA SER A 15 12.62 -14.44 3.42
C SER A 15 12.95 -14.37 4.92
N SER A 16 13.98 -13.61 5.25
CA SER A 16 14.29 -13.25 6.63
C SER A 16 13.34 -12.15 7.13
N PRO A 17 13.14 -12.00 8.44
CA PRO A 17 12.34 -10.91 8.99
C PRO A 17 12.82 -9.51 8.58
N GLU A 18 14.12 -9.35 8.34
CA GLU A 18 14.73 -8.09 7.89
C GLU A 18 14.40 -7.81 6.42
N GLU A 19 14.34 -8.84 5.57
CA GLU A 19 13.89 -8.72 4.18
C GLU A 19 12.39 -8.42 4.10
N GLU A 20 11.57 -9.08 4.92
CA GLU A 20 10.13 -8.78 5.00
C GLU A 20 9.86 -7.33 5.45
N GLU A 21 10.59 -6.81 6.44
CA GLU A 21 10.50 -5.40 6.85
C GLU A 21 10.90 -4.45 5.72
N ALA A 22 12.00 -4.78 5.01
CA ALA A 22 12.47 -3.98 3.88
C ALA A 22 11.44 -3.96 2.73
N GLU A 23 10.77 -5.09 2.46
CA GLU A 23 9.68 -5.18 1.50
C GLU A 23 8.49 -4.29 1.90
N MET A 24 8.02 -4.38 3.15
CA MET A 24 6.93 -3.51 3.65
C MET A 24 7.27 -2.01 3.55
N LEU A 25 8.51 -1.63 3.86
CA LEU A 25 8.96 -0.24 3.73
C LEU A 25 9.06 0.18 2.25
N ALA A 26 9.53 -0.70 1.38
CA ALA A 26 9.60 -0.45 -0.06
C ALA A 26 8.21 -0.27 -0.65
N GLU A 27 7.23 -1.09 -0.28
CA GLU A 27 5.83 -0.97 -0.69
C GLU A 27 5.21 0.35 -0.22
N ALA A 28 5.38 0.70 1.05
CA ALA A 28 4.88 1.96 1.60
C ALA A 28 5.49 3.18 0.89
N SER A 29 6.77 3.10 0.50
CA SER A 29 7.47 4.16 -0.22
C SER A 29 6.97 4.35 -1.66
N GLN A 30 6.46 3.29 -2.30
CA GLN A 30 5.91 3.34 -3.66
C GLN A 30 4.52 3.99 -3.70
N THR A 31 3.85 4.09 -2.55
CA THR A 31 2.57 4.79 -2.46
C THR A 31 2.85 6.29 -2.42
N GLU A 32 2.79 6.96 -3.58
CA GLU A 32 2.74 8.42 -3.61
C GLU A 32 1.45 8.89 -2.93
N ALA A 33 1.56 9.23 -1.64
CA ALA A 33 0.56 10.05 -0.99
C ALA A 33 0.61 11.41 -1.71
N GLY A 34 -0.35 11.64 -2.60
CA GLY A 34 -0.57 12.95 -3.21
C GLY A 34 -0.71 14.05 -2.14
N PRO A 35 -0.86 15.32 -2.53
CA PRO A 35 -0.97 16.42 -1.58
C PRO A 35 -1.95 16.09 -0.45
N ARG A 36 -1.43 16.02 0.79
CA ARG A 36 -2.25 15.66 1.96
C ARG A 36 -3.38 16.70 2.06
N ARG A 37 -4.62 16.25 1.92
CA ARG A 37 -5.80 17.11 2.12
C ARG A 37 -5.92 17.46 3.60
N ASP A 38 -6.52 18.61 3.88
CA ASP A 38 -6.81 19.00 5.26
C ASP A 38 -7.76 17.96 5.90
N PRO A 39 -7.40 17.37 7.05
CA PRO A 39 -8.24 16.38 7.72
C PRO A 39 -9.64 16.92 8.07
N GLU A 40 -9.78 18.20 8.37
CA GLU A 40 -11.05 18.85 8.68
C GLU A 40 -11.94 18.92 7.44
N GLU A 41 -11.36 19.30 6.29
CA GLU A 41 -12.09 19.33 5.02
C GLU A 41 -12.60 17.93 4.63
N VAL A 42 -11.76 16.91 4.77
CA VAL A 42 -12.13 15.50 4.51
C VAL A 42 -13.24 15.05 5.45
N ALA A 43 -13.13 15.35 6.75
CA ALA A 43 -14.16 15.00 7.71
C ALA A 43 -15.50 15.66 7.35
N LEU A 44 -15.49 16.95 7.02
CA LEU A 44 -16.70 17.68 6.61
C LEU A 44 -17.32 17.11 5.33
N GLU A 45 -16.50 16.74 4.35
CA GLU A 45 -16.94 16.09 3.11
C GLU A 45 -17.62 14.75 3.39
N LEU A 46 -16.99 13.88 4.19
CA LEU A 46 -17.53 12.57 4.56
C LEU A 46 -18.84 12.71 5.35
N LEU A 47 -18.90 13.62 6.33
CA LEU A 47 -20.12 13.90 7.09
C LEU A 47 -21.28 14.30 6.17
N GLN A 48 -21.02 15.13 5.15
CA GLN A 48 -22.03 15.55 4.18
C GLN A 48 -22.43 14.41 3.23
N ASN A 49 -21.45 13.68 2.68
CA ASN A 49 -21.68 12.68 1.64
C ASN A 49 -22.24 11.35 2.19
N GLU A 50 -21.79 10.92 3.37
CA GLU A 50 -22.15 9.62 3.94
C GLU A 50 -23.31 9.70 4.93
N LEU A 51 -23.38 10.78 5.71
CA LEU A 51 -24.38 10.93 6.77
C LEU A 51 -25.44 12.00 6.46
N GLY A 52 -25.32 12.70 5.32
CA GLY A 52 -26.23 13.78 4.96
C GLY A 52 -26.18 14.97 5.93
N ALA A 53 -25.06 15.14 6.64
CA ALA A 53 -24.89 16.20 7.61
C ALA A 53 -25.00 17.58 6.92
N ARG A 54 -25.55 18.55 7.65
CA ARG A 54 -25.65 19.94 7.20
C ARG A 54 -24.95 20.84 8.20
N LYS A 55 -24.39 21.95 7.71
CA LYS A 55 -23.85 22.99 8.59
C LYS A 55 -24.96 23.50 9.50
N ILE A 56 -24.66 23.57 10.79
CA ILE A 56 -25.54 24.19 11.78
C ILE A 56 -25.21 25.68 11.76
N GLU A 57 -26.17 26.50 11.36
CA GLU A 57 -26.08 27.95 11.52
C GLU A 57 -26.54 28.30 12.94
N GLY A 58 -25.74 29.11 13.63
CA GLY A 58 -26.05 29.66 14.95
C GLY A 58 -26.45 31.12 14.85
#